data_AF-A0A542DF91-F1
#
_entry.id   AF-A0A542DF91-F1
#
_cell.length_a   1.000
_cell.length_b   1.000
_cell.length_c   1.000
_cell.angle_alpha   90.00
_cell.angle_beta   90.00
_cell.angle_gamma   90.00
#
_symmetry.space_group_name_H-M   'P 1'
#
loop_
_entity.id
_entity.type
_entity.pdbx_description
1 polymer ?
#
loop_
_entity_poly.entity_id
_entity_poly.type
_entity_poly.pdbx_seq_one_letter_code
_entity_poly.pdbx_strand_id
1 'polypeptide(L)'
;MTRSASRWNTLGELVATGVVLVAATTSGALLFALAATERWQFQDLLLRVGLPAVVLLVLALVLAAGVGWHRLRRGILVGGLSGLIATIGLEAVRITGFRALETMPGDLPMLMGVKATGRIMAGPNTTSTILGYADHFWNGAAFGVIFALLIGGFPRKWGAWSGALLGAVYGLLLGFGFATGPVPTSLGIGGVFATVTVAEFQTTVYLAHLVFGLILGALVHRFGSRIAPLWVPVVDLFRGVPRQGGSGNFSNKPLTE
;
A
#
# COMPACT_ATOMS: atom_id res chain seq x y z
N MET A 1 9.63 12.86 31.15
CA MET A 1 9.55 14.25 30.64
C MET A 1 9.30 14.23 29.14
N THR A 2 8.05 14.41 28.69
CA THR A 2 7.73 14.53 27.26
C THR A 2 7.94 15.98 26.83
N ARG A 3 9.05 16.27 26.14
CA ARG A 3 9.22 17.57 25.47
C ARG A 3 8.04 17.76 24.51
N SER A 4 7.36 18.90 24.57
CA SER A 4 6.41 19.25 23.51
C SER A 4 7.20 19.23 22.20
N ALA A 5 6.67 18.53 21.20
CA ALA A 5 7.32 18.52 19.89
C ALA A 5 7.37 19.96 19.38
N SER A 6 8.58 20.48 19.12
CA SER A 6 8.72 21.81 18.54
C SER A 6 8.03 21.83 17.17
N ARG A 7 7.53 23.01 16.74
CA ARG A 7 6.95 23.18 15.41
C ARG A 7 7.87 22.66 14.29
N TRP A 8 9.18 22.85 14.47
CA TRP A 8 10.22 22.35 13.56
C TRP A 8 10.27 20.82 13.49
N ASN A 9 10.05 20.12 14.60
CA ASN A 9 9.98 18.66 14.61
C ASN A 9 8.76 18.14 13.83
N THR A 10 7.60 18.79 14.00
CA THR A 10 6.38 18.45 13.24
C THR A 10 6.56 18.72 11.76
N LEU A 11 7.15 19.86 11.39
CA LEU A 11 7.44 20.17 9.99
C LEU A 11 8.40 19.15 9.37
N GLY A 12 9.48 18.79 10.08
CA GLY A 12 10.42 17.77 9.63
C GLY A 12 9.77 16.41 9.41
N GLU A 13 8.90 15.97 10.33
CA GLU A 13 8.15 14.72 10.17
C GLU A 13 7.20 14.76 8.97
N LEU A 14 6.54 15.91 8.71
CA LEU A 14 5.66 16.08 7.55
C LEU A 14 6.43 16.03 6.23
N VAL A 15 7.58 16.71 6.14
CA VAL A 15 8.46 16.65 4.96
C VAL A 15 8.91 15.21 4.71
N ALA A 16 9.39 14.53 5.74
CA ALA A 16 9.79 13.13 5.64
C ALA A 16 8.61 12.20 5.26
N THR A 17 7.40 12.51 5.71
CA THR A 17 6.19 11.79 5.28
C THR A 17 5.93 11.98 3.80
N GLY A 18 6.07 13.19 3.27
CA GLY A 18 5.97 13.47 1.84
C GLY A 18 6.99 12.64 1.04
N VAL A 19 8.26 12.62 1.49
CA VAL A 19 9.31 11.80 0.87
C VAL A 19 8.94 10.31 0.88
N VAL A 20 8.44 9.79 2.01
CA VAL A 20 8.04 8.38 2.12
C VAL A 20 6.84 8.05 1.22
N LEU A 21 5.87 8.96 1.09
CA LEU A 21 4.73 8.76 0.19
C LEU A 21 5.18 8.71 -1.28
N VAL A 22 6.08 9.61 -1.68
CA VAL A 22 6.69 9.57 -3.02
C VAL A 22 7.47 8.27 -3.21
N ALA A 23 8.35 7.92 -2.27
CA ALA A 23 9.16 6.70 -2.35
C ALA A 23 8.31 5.41 -2.36
N ALA A 24 7.25 5.32 -1.55
CA ALA A 24 6.33 4.18 -1.59
C ALA A 24 5.61 4.09 -2.94
N THR A 25 5.19 5.23 -3.50
CA THR A 25 4.51 5.27 -4.81
C THR A 25 5.46 4.84 -5.93
N THR A 26 6.71 5.31 -5.93
CA THR A 26 7.68 5.05 -7.00
C THR A 26 8.48 3.77 -6.82
N SER A 27 8.55 3.21 -5.61
CA SER A 27 9.24 1.94 -5.35
C SER A 27 8.46 0.70 -5.81
N GLY A 28 7.20 0.87 -6.22
CA GLY A 28 6.39 -0.26 -6.62
C GLY A 28 5.06 0.10 -7.27
N ALA A 29 4.22 0.87 -6.55
CA ALA A 29 2.80 1.06 -6.83
C ALA A 29 2.43 1.36 -8.30
N LEU A 30 3.29 2.07 -9.03
CA LEU A 30 3.04 2.48 -10.41
C LEU A 30 3.98 1.88 -11.46
N LEU A 31 5.05 1.18 -11.06
CA LEU A 31 6.11 0.79 -12.00
C LEU A 31 5.61 -0.22 -13.04
N PHE A 32 4.81 -1.20 -12.62
CA PHE A 32 4.26 -2.18 -13.56
C PHE A 32 3.24 -1.57 -14.52
N ALA A 33 2.42 -0.62 -14.04
CA ALA A 33 1.50 0.12 -14.90
C ALA A 33 2.24 0.96 -15.94
N LEU A 34 3.34 1.62 -15.55
CA LEU A 34 4.18 2.36 -16.50
C LEU A 34 4.81 1.42 -17.54
N ALA A 35 5.32 0.26 -17.12
CA ALA A 35 5.86 -0.74 -18.05
C ALA A 35 4.79 -1.33 -18.99
N ALA A 36 3.53 -1.40 -18.55
CA ALA A 36 2.42 -1.85 -19.39
C ALA A 36 2.05 -0.87 -20.52
N THR A 37 2.57 0.36 -20.50
CA THR A 37 2.46 1.29 -21.64
C THR A 37 3.45 0.99 -22.77
N GLU A 38 4.33 0.00 -22.59
CA GLU A 38 5.40 -0.39 -23.54
C GLU A 38 6.46 0.68 -23.82
N ARG A 39 6.34 1.86 -23.20
CA ARG A 39 7.32 2.95 -23.29
C ARG A 39 8.58 2.72 -22.47
N TRP A 40 8.49 1.85 -21.47
CA TRP A 40 9.55 1.60 -20.50
C TRP A 40 9.69 0.11 -20.23
N GLN A 41 10.95 -0.35 -20.13
CA GLN A 41 11.23 -1.72 -19.69
C GLN A 41 11.04 -1.82 -18.18
N PHE A 42 10.31 -2.84 -17.72
CA PHE A 42 10.04 -3.02 -16.29
C PHE A 42 11.33 -3.20 -15.48
N GLN A 43 12.30 -3.92 -16.03
CA GLN A 43 13.62 -4.10 -15.44
C GLN A 43 14.34 -2.77 -15.19
N ASP A 44 14.35 -1.85 -16.16
CA ASP A 44 14.97 -0.53 -16.01
C ASP A 44 14.25 0.31 -14.95
N LEU A 45 12.92 0.28 -14.93
CA LEU A 45 12.12 0.95 -13.91
C LEU A 45 12.45 0.43 -12.51
N LEU A 46 12.55 -0.88 -12.32
CA LEU A 46 12.90 -1.47 -11.04
C LEU A 46 14.31 -1.05 -10.59
N LEU A 47 15.30 -1.08 -11.47
CA LEU A 47 16.68 -0.78 -11.10
C LEU A 47 16.95 0.71 -10.90
N ARG A 48 16.36 1.57 -11.73
CA ARG A 48 16.67 3.02 -11.77
C ARG A 48 15.69 3.87 -10.97
N VAL A 49 14.49 3.38 -10.72
CA VAL A 49 13.45 4.11 -9.96
C VAL A 49 13.07 3.33 -8.71
N GLY A 50 12.72 2.05 -8.88
CA GLY A 50 12.26 1.18 -7.80
C GLY A 50 13.26 1.08 -6.65
N LEU A 51 14.44 0.55 -6.94
CA LEU A 51 15.49 0.28 -5.97
C LEU A 51 15.97 1.55 -5.24
N PRO A 52 16.27 2.69 -5.92
CA PRO A 52 16.56 3.94 -5.22
C PRO A 52 15.43 4.39 -4.29
N ALA A 53 14.17 4.23 -4.70
CA ALA A 53 13.03 4.58 -3.85
C ALA A 53 12.90 3.65 -2.63
N VAL A 54 13.18 2.35 -2.77
CA VAL A 54 13.28 1.42 -1.62
C VAL A 54 14.35 1.89 -0.64
N VAL A 55 15.54 2.25 -1.14
CA VAL A 55 16.63 2.77 -0.30
C VAL A 55 16.19 4.03 0.44
N LEU A 56 15.55 4.98 -0.23
CA LEU A 56 15.01 6.18 0.42
C LEU A 56 13.98 5.86 1.51
N LEU A 57 13.11 4.88 1.29
CA LEU A 57 12.11 4.44 2.28
C LEU A 57 12.79 3.84 3.52
N VAL A 58 13.83 3.03 3.34
CA VAL A 58 14.63 2.46 4.44
C VAL A 58 15.38 3.56 5.20
N LEU A 59 16.02 4.49 4.48
CA LEU A 59 16.71 5.63 5.11
C LEU A 59 15.75 6.51 5.91
N ALA A 60 14.56 6.78 5.38
CA ALA A 60 13.53 7.55 6.09
C ALA A 60 13.03 6.81 7.34
N LEU A 61 12.92 5.49 7.30
CA LEU A 61 12.58 4.67 8.47
C LEU A 61 13.66 4.76 9.55
N VAL A 62 14.93 4.64 9.18
CA VAL A 62 16.08 4.76 10.11
C VAL A 62 16.13 6.16 10.71
N LEU A 63 15.99 7.20 9.89
CA LEU A 63 15.94 8.59 10.34
C LEU A 63 14.78 8.82 11.32
N ALA A 64 13.57 8.35 10.97
CA ALA A 64 12.40 8.46 11.83
C ALA A 64 12.60 7.76 13.18
N ALA A 65 13.32 6.62 13.20
CA ALA A 65 13.68 5.94 14.43
C ALA A 65 14.70 6.74 15.26
N GLY A 66 15.73 7.31 14.62
CA GLY A 66 16.77 8.10 15.30
C GLY A 66 16.27 9.43 15.87
N VAL A 67 15.37 10.12 15.17
CA VAL A 67 14.80 11.42 15.61
C VAL A 67 13.59 11.25 16.53
N GLY A 68 13.01 10.04 16.59
CA GLY A 68 11.83 9.76 17.43
C GLY A 68 10.50 10.15 16.78
N TRP A 69 10.42 10.20 15.45
CA TRP A 69 9.17 10.37 14.70
C TRP A 69 8.32 9.10 14.73
N HIS A 70 7.69 8.87 15.88
CA HIS A 70 6.95 7.64 16.15
C HIS A 70 5.80 7.40 15.17
N ARG A 71 5.11 8.44 14.70
CA ARG A 71 3.98 8.30 13.78
C ARG A 71 4.50 7.85 12.42
N LEU A 72 5.53 8.50 11.87
CA LEU A 72 6.15 8.08 10.60
C LEU A 72 6.72 6.65 10.68
N ARG A 73 7.54 6.36 11.70
CA ARG A 73 8.14 5.01 11.89
C ARG A 73 7.07 3.93 11.97
N ARG A 74 6.03 4.13 12.78
CA ARG A 74 4.93 3.15 12.91
C ARG A 74 4.09 3.07 11.64
N GLY A 75 3.87 4.18 10.93
CA GLY A 75 3.20 4.22 9.63
C GLY A 75 3.89 3.30 8.62
N ILE A 76 5.21 3.41 8.50
CA ILE A 76 6.01 2.57 7.62
C ILE A 76 5.92 1.09 8.05
N LEU A 77 6.19 0.78 9.32
CA LEU A 77 6.25 -0.62 9.77
C LEU A 77 4.88 -1.31 9.77
N VAL A 78 3.87 -0.69 10.40
CA VAL A 78 2.51 -1.26 10.48
C VAL A 78 1.86 -1.27 9.11
N GLY A 79 2.00 -0.19 8.33
CA GLY A 79 1.47 -0.13 6.98
C GLY A 79 2.09 -1.18 6.08
N GLY A 80 3.43 -1.26 6.04
CA GLY A 80 4.15 -2.24 5.23
C GLY A 80 3.79 -3.68 5.57
N LEU A 81 3.81 -4.06 6.85
CA LEU A 81 3.45 -5.42 7.27
C LEU A 81 1.96 -5.73 7.00
N SER A 82 1.06 -4.78 7.24
CA SER A 82 -0.36 -4.98 6.95
C SER A 82 -0.61 -5.14 5.46
N GLY A 83 0.10 -4.36 4.63
CA GLY A 83 0.05 -4.46 3.17
C GLY A 83 0.52 -5.81 2.66
N LEU A 84 1.66 -6.31 3.18
CA LEU A 84 2.15 -7.66 2.86
C LEU A 84 1.12 -8.76 3.17
N ILE A 85 0.51 -8.70 4.36
CA ILE A 85 -0.50 -9.68 4.77
C ILE A 85 -1.76 -9.54 3.91
N ALA A 86 -2.20 -8.31 3.62
CA ALA A 86 -3.35 -8.05 2.77
C ALA A 86 -3.15 -8.58 1.34
N THR A 87 -1.92 -8.54 0.81
CA THR A 87 -1.59 -9.15 -0.48
C THR A 87 -1.80 -10.66 -0.51
N ILE A 88 -1.64 -11.37 0.60
CA ILE A 88 -1.97 -12.81 0.67
C ILE A 88 -3.46 -13.02 0.37
N GLY A 89 -4.34 -12.21 0.98
CA GLY A 89 -5.77 -12.29 0.73
C GLY A 89 -6.15 -11.91 -0.70
N LEU A 90 -5.50 -10.89 -1.25
CA LEU A 90 -5.65 -10.48 -2.65
C LEU A 90 -5.26 -11.62 -3.60
N GLU A 91 -4.11 -12.25 -3.38
CA GLU A 91 -3.59 -13.33 -4.21
C GLU A 91 -4.42 -14.61 -4.09
N ALA A 92 -4.99 -14.91 -2.92
CA ALA A 92 -5.91 -16.02 -2.78
C ALA A 92 -7.11 -15.88 -3.73
N VAL A 93 -7.68 -14.68 -3.85
CA VAL A 93 -8.76 -14.39 -4.80
C VAL A 93 -8.25 -14.49 -6.24
N ARG A 94 -7.11 -13.87 -6.57
CA ARG A 94 -6.60 -13.83 -7.94
C ARG A 94 -6.15 -15.19 -8.46
N ILE A 95 -5.49 -16.00 -7.63
CA ILE A 95 -5.09 -17.36 -7.97
C ILE A 95 -6.32 -18.24 -8.15
N THR A 96 -7.35 -18.08 -7.33
CA THR A 96 -8.64 -18.78 -7.53
C THR A 96 -9.29 -18.36 -8.84
N GLY A 97 -9.33 -17.07 -9.14
CA GLY A 97 -9.82 -16.54 -10.42
C GLY A 97 -9.07 -17.11 -11.62
N PHE A 98 -7.75 -17.25 -11.53
CA PHE A 98 -6.93 -17.81 -12.60
C PHE A 98 -7.07 -19.34 -12.74
N ARG A 99 -6.97 -20.09 -11.64
CA ARG A 99 -6.84 -21.55 -11.68
C ARG A 99 -8.15 -22.32 -11.60
N ALA A 100 -9.20 -21.73 -11.03
CA ALA A 100 -10.45 -22.43 -10.75
C ALA A 100 -11.66 -21.83 -11.46
N LEU A 101 -11.68 -20.51 -11.68
CA LEU A 101 -12.83 -19.83 -12.27
C LEU A 101 -12.58 -19.33 -13.70
N GLU A 102 -11.35 -19.40 -14.20
CA GLU A 102 -10.95 -18.90 -15.52
C GLU A 102 -11.32 -17.42 -15.75
N THR A 103 -11.42 -16.63 -14.68
CA THR A 103 -11.79 -15.21 -14.72
C THR A 103 -10.59 -14.26 -14.75
N MET A 104 -9.37 -14.81 -14.81
CA MET A 104 -8.12 -14.07 -14.97
C MET A 104 -7.32 -14.67 -16.13
N PRO A 105 -6.73 -13.84 -17.02
CA PRO A 105 -6.02 -14.34 -18.20
C PRO A 105 -4.67 -15.00 -17.86
N GLY A 106 -4.18 -14.84 -16.63
CA GLY A 106 -2.88 -15.32 -16.21
C GLY A 106 -2.48 -14.94 -14.79
N ASP A 107 -1.34 -15.48 -14.38
CA ASP A 107 -0.65 -15.17 -13.14
C ASP A 107 0.17 -13.87 -13.30
N LEU A 108 -0.37 -12.72 -12.86
CA LEU A 108 0.32 -11.44 -13.04
C LEU A 108 1.65 -11.34 -12.28
N PRO A 109 1.80 -11.80 -11.03
CA PRO A 109 3.11 -11.85 -10.38
C PRO A 109 4.14 -12.58 -11.24
N MET A 110 3.78 -13.71 -11.84
CA MET A 110 4.68 -14.42 -12.76
C MET A 110 5.06 -13.55 -13.97
N LEU A 111 4.09 -12.86 -14.60
CA LEU A 111 4.36 -11.93 -15.70
C LEU A 111 5.28 -10.76 -15.28
N MET A 112 5.04 -10.18 -14.11
CA MET A 112 5.88 -9.13 -13.54
C MET A 112 7.33 -9.63 -13.41
N GLY A 113 7.51 -10.85 -12.91
CA GLY A 113 8.81 -11.50 -12.80
C GLY A 113 9.53 -11.71 -14.12
N VAL A 114 8.81 -12.17 -15.14
CA VAL A 114 9.34 -12.34 -16.50
C VAL A 114 9.77 -10.99 -17.09
N LYS A 115 8.96 -9.94 -16.92
CA LYS A 115 9.31 -8.57 -17.36
C LYS A 115 10.50 -8.00 -16.56
N ALA A 116 10.57 -8.29 -15.26
CA ALA A 116 11.64 -7.80 -14.38
C ALA A 116 13.01 -8.39 -14.72
N THR A 117 13.02 -9.58 -15.34
CA THR A 117 14.24 -10.30 -15.71
C THR A 117 14.56 -10.25 -17.21
N GLY A 118 13.76 -9.55 -18.01
CA GLY A 118 13.95 -9.42 -19.45
C GLY A 118 13.71 -10.72 -20.23
N ARG A 119 12.83 -11.61 -19.73
CA ARG A 119 12.72 -13.00 -20.22
C ARG A 119 11.46 -13.30 -21.01
N ILE A 120 10.76 -12.29 -21.54
CA ILE A 120 9.45 -12.49 -22.19
C ILE A 120 9.47 -13.60 -23.25
N MET A 121 10.53 -13.68 -24.06
CA MET A 121 10.68 -14.73 -25.08
C MET A 121 11.02 -16.13 -24.53
N ALA A 122 11.63 -16.20 -23.34
CA ALA A 122 12.02 -17.46 -22.70
C ALA A 122 10.95 -17.99 -21.74
N GLY A 123 9.94 -17.17 -21.40
CA GLY A 123 8.92 -17.51 -20.42
C GLY A 123 9.41 -17.50 -18.97
N PRO A 124 8.55 -17.90 -18.03
CA PRO A 124 8.84 -17.93 -16.61
C PRO A 124 9.79 -19.07 -16.22
N ASN A 125 10.65 -18.80 -15.25
CA ASN A 125 11.41 -19.79 -14.50
C ASN A 125 11.30 -19.53 -12.99
N THR A 126 11.87 -20.40 -12.16
CA THR A 126 11.82 -20.27 -10.69
C THR A 126 12.26 -18.90 -10.21
N THR A 127 13.37 -18.37 -10.73
CA THR A 127 13.91 -17.06 -10.33
C THR A 127 12.99 -15.92 -10.73
N SER A 128 12.50 -15.88 -11.98
CA SER A 128 11.58 -14.83 -12.41
C SER A 128 10.29 -14.89 -11.60
N THR A 129 9.74 -16.08 -11.35
CA THR A 129 8.51 -16.25 -10.56
C THR A 129 8.70 -15.71 -9.14
N ILE A 130 9.80 -16.07 -8.46
CA ILE A 130 10.09 -15.55 -7.11
C ILE A 130 10.20 -14.03 -7.12
N LEU A 131 10.94 -13.45 -8.08
CA LEU A 131 11.10 -11.99 -8.18
C LEU A 131 9.77 -11.29 -8.46
N GLY A 132 8.92 -11.87 -9.30
CA GLY A 132 7.61 -11.33 -9.62
C GLY A 132 6.66 -11.31 -8.43
N TYR A 133 6.62 -12.37 -7.65
CA TYR A 133 5.90 -12.39 -6.38
C TYR A 133 6.51 -11.43 -5.36
N ALA A 134 7.83 -11.39 -5.22
CA ALA A 134 8.49 -10.45 -4.31
C ALA A 134 8.13 -9.00 -4.62
N ASP A 135 8.13 -8.61 -5.91
CA ASP A 135 7.68 -7.29 -6.34
C ASP A 135 6.20 -7.06 -6.04
N HIS A 136 5.33 -8.04 -6.30
CA HIS A 136 3.90 -7.92 -6.02
C HIS A 136 3.59 -7.74 -4.52
N PHE A 137 4.29 -8.49 -3.66
CA PHE A 137 4.21 -8.32 -2.21
C PHE A 137 4.78 -6.96 -1.77
N TRP A 138 5.88 -6.51 -2.37
CA TRP A 138 6.41 -5.18 -2.13
C TRP A 138 5.42 -4.07 -2.52
N ASN A 139 4.71 -4.20 -3.64
CA ASN A 139 3.65 -3.27 -4.05
C ASN A 139 2.55 -3.19 -2.99
N GLY A 140 2.10 -4.33 -2.48
CA GLY A 140 1.17 -4.39 -1.37
C GLY A 140 1.66 -3.68 -0.12
N ALA A 141 2.91 -3.92 0.26
CA ALA A 141 3.56 -3.25 1.39
C ALA A 141 3.57 -1.73 1.20
N ALA A 142 3.95 -1.26 0.01
CA ALA A 142 4.01 0.16 -0.33
C ALA A 142 2.62 0.82 -0.26
N PHE A 143 1.57 0.19 -0.81
CA PHE A 143 0.18 0.66 -0.64
C PHE A 143 -0.24 0.67 0.83
N GLY A 144 0.17 -0.32 1.61
CA GLY A 144 -0.07 -0.35 3.05
C GLY A 144 0.59 0.82 3.80
N VAL A 145 1.82 1.19 3.43
CA VAL A 145 2.51 2.38 3.95
C VAL A 145 1.75 3.65 3.60
N ILE A 146 1.33 3.80 2.34
CA ILE A 146 0.54 4.95 1.86
C ILE A 146 -0.75 5.07 2.67
N PHE A 147 -1.52 3.98 2.78
CA PHE A 147 -2.74 3.94 3.58
C PHE A 147 -2.48 4.35 5.02
N ALA A 148 -1.51 3.71 5.70
CA ALA A 148 -1.22 3.99 7.10
C ALA A 148 -0.79 5.45 7.34
N LEU A 149 -0.04 6.07 6.43
CA LEU A 149 0.42 7.45 6.61
C LEU A 149 -0.65 8.50 6.29
N LEU A 150 -1.49 8.26 5.29
CA LEU A 150 -2.57 9.18 4.91
C LEU A 150 -3.75 9.09 5.88
N ILE A 151 -4.21 7.86 6.10
CA ILE A 151 -5.48 7.54 6.74
C ILE A 151 -5.28 7.24 8.23
N GLY A 152 -4.17 6.61 8.61
CA GLY A 152 -3.84 6.33 10.01
C GLY A 152 -4.66 5.19 10.62
N GLY A 153 -4.45 4.95 11.92
CA GLY A 153 -5.21 3.92 12.65
C GLY A 153 -6.59 4.39 13.13
N PHE A 154 -6.85 5.70 13.12
CA PHE A 154 -8.04 6.37 13.67
C PHE A 154 -8.37 6.08 15.14
N PRO A 155 -9.24 6.88 15.79
CA PRO A 155 -9.66 6.62 17.16
C PRO A 155 -10.47 5.31 17.25
N ARG A 156 -10.11 4.43 18.21
CA ARG A 156 -10.78 3.14 18.45
C ARG A 156 -12.28 3.21 18.74
N LYS A 157 -12.82 4.39 19.04
CA LYS A 157 -14.24 4.61 19.33
C LYS A 157 -15.17 4.26 18.15
N TRP A 158 -14.64 4.21 16.93
CA TRP A 158 -15.41 3.84 15.72
C TRP A 158 -15.43 2.32 15.47
N GLY A 159 -14.79 1.53 16.34
CA GLY A 159 -14.73 0.07 16.24
C GLY A 159 -13.92 -0.44 15.04
N ALA A 160 -13.58 -1.73 15.06
CA ALA A 160 -12.76 -2.36 14.02
C ALA A 160 -13.38 -2.28 12.61
N TRP A 161 -14.71 -2.23 12.52
CA TRP A 161 -15.45 -2.12 11.27
C TRP A 161 -15.16 -0.84 10.49
N SER A 162 -14.92 0.28 11.19
CA SER A 162 -14.59 1.55 10.52
C SER A 162 -13.27 1.47 9.75
N GLY A 163 -12.26 0.82 10.33
CA GLY A 163 -10.98 0.57 9.67
C GLY A 163 -11.14 -0.29 8.42
N ALA A 164 -11.87 -1.39 8.53
CA ALA A 164 -12.15 -2.28 7.41
C ALA A 164 -12.91 -1.55 6.28
N LEU A 165 -13.92 -0.74 6.59
CA LEU A 165 -14.69 0.02 5.59
C LEU A 165 -13.82 1.04 4.84
N LEU A 166 -13.01 1.81 5.55
CA LEU A 166 -12.09 2.77 4.91
C LEU A 166 -11.03 2.06 4.08
N GLY A 167 -10.54 0.92 4.58
CA GLY A 167 -9.68 0.02 3.84
C GLY A 167 -10.34 -0.50 2.57
N ALA A 168 -11.60 -0.94 2.62
CA ALA A 168 -12.37 -1.40 1.48
C ALA A 168 -12.52 -0.32 0.39
N VAL A 169 -12.86 0.91 0.78
CA VAL A 169 -12.92 2.05 -0.14
C VAL A 169 -11.57 2.28 -0.80
N TYR A 170 -10.49 2.30 -0.01
CA TYR A 170 -9.13 2.45 -0.53
C TYR A 170 -8.76 1.32 -1.51
N GLY A 171 -9.03 0.07 -1.14
CA GLY A 171 -8.81 -1.10 -1.99
C GLY A 171 -9.57 -0.99 -3.31
N LEU A 172 -10.87 -0.69 -3.27
CA LEU A 172 -11.67 -0.53 -4.49
C LEU A 172 -11.18 0.61 -5.38
N LEU A 173 -10.66 1.70 -4.82
CA LEU A 173 -10.02 2.77 -5.61
C LEU A 173 -8.74 2.27 -6.31
N LEU A 174 -7.93 1.44 -5.64
CA LEU A 174 -6.78 0.79 -6.28
C LEU A 174 -7.24 -0.17 -7.40
N GLY A 175 -8.27 -0.98 -7.14
CA GLY A 175 -8.86 -1.88 -8.11
C GLY A 175 -9.40 -1.14 -9.34
N PHE A 176 -10.05 0.01 -9.13
CA PHE A 176 -10.51 0.89 -10.20
C PHE A 176 -9.34 1.44 -11.00
N GLY A 177 -8.30 1.97 -10.34
CA GLY A 177 -7.10 2.47 -11.01
C GLY A 177 -6.37 1.39 -11.83
N PHE A 178 -6.35 0.15 -11.32
CA PHE A 178 -5.80 -0.99 -12.06
C PHE A 178 -6.67 -1.37 -13.26
N ALA A 179 -7.99 -1.50 -13.06
CA ALA A 179 -8.95 -1.92 -14.09
C ALA A 179 -9.10 -0.90 -15.24
N THR A 180 -8.86 0.39 -14.95
CA THR A 180 -8.91 1.48 -15.94
C THR A 180 -7.53 1.88 -16.45
N GLY A 181 -6.47 1.30 -15.89
CA GLY A 181 -5.09 1.57 -16.26
C GLY A 181 -4.66 0.86 -17.56
N PRO A 182 -3.38 0.95 -17.92
CA PRO A 182 -2.84 0.33 -19.14
C PRO A 182 -2.68 -1.20 -19.04
N VAL A 183 -2.67 -1.76 -17.82
CA VAL A 183 -2.39 -3.19 -17.61
C VAL A 183 -3.43 -4.09 -18.29
N PRO A 184 -4.75 -3.93 -18.12
CA PRO A 184 -5.74 -4.80 -18.75
C PRO A 184 -5.63 -4.81 -20.28
N THR A 185 -5.41 -3.65 -20.90
CA THR A 185 -5.18 -3.54 -22.34
C THR A 185 -3.92 -4.29 -22.78
N SER A 186 -2.82 -4.16 -22.02
CA SER A 186 -1.57 -4.89 -22.31
C SER A 186 -1.70 -6.42 -22.16
N LEU A 187 -2.73 -6.89 -21.47
CA LEU A 187 -3.08 -8.30 -21.33
C LEU A 187 -4.07 -8.77 -22.40
N GLY A 188 -4.48 -7.90 -23.32
CA GLY A 188 -5.46 -8.21 -24.36
C GLY A 188 -6.91 -8.26 -23.88
N ILE A 189 -7.22 -7.82 -22.65
CA ILE A 189 -8.58 -7.82 -22.12
C ILE A 189 -9.48 -6.89 -22.96
N GLY A 190 -10.62 -7.42 -23.42
CA GLY A 190 -11.55 -6.71 -24.30
C GLY A 190 -11.17 -6.74 -25.79
N GLY A 191 -10.06 -7.39 -26.15
CA GLY A 191 -9.68 -7.64 -27.54
C GLY A 191 -10.34 -8.89 -28.14
N VAL A 192 -10.24 -9.05 -29.46
CA VAL A 192 -10.81 -10.20 -30.21
C VAL A 192 -10.20 -11.55 -29.80
N PHE A 193 -8.98 -11.52 -29.24
CA PHE A 193 -8.26 -12.71 -28.75
C PHE A 193 -8.25 -12.80 -27.22
N ALA A 194 -9.13 -12.08 -26.52
CA ALA A 194 -9.20 -12.12 -25.06
C ALA A 194 -9.61 -13.52 -24.59
N THR A 195 -8.83 -14.11 -23.68
CA THR A 195 -9.14 -15.41 -23.07
C THR A 195 -10.18 -15.33 -21.98
N VAL A 196 -10.50 -14.11 -21.50
CA VAL A 196 -11.52 -13.83 -20.49
C VAL A 196 -12.29 -12.56 -20.87
N THR A 197 -13.56 -12.46 -20.48
CA THR A 197 -14.36 -11.26 -20.70
C THR A 197 -13.92 -10.11 -19.78
N VAL A 198 -14.26 -8.88 -20.17
CA VAL A 198 -14.02 -7.69 -19.35
C VAL A 198 -14.71 -7.82 -17.98
N ALA A 199 -15.94 -8.35 -17.95
CA ALA A 199 -16.73 -8.48 -16.72
C ALA A 199 -16.12 -9.51 -15.75
N GLU A 200 -15.64 -10.65 -16.23
CA GLU A 200 -14.98 -11.68 -15.42
C GLU A 200 -13.68 -11.15 -14.80
N PHE A 201 -12.85 -10.50 -15.63
CA PHE A 201 -11.61 -9.88 -15.18
C PHE A 201 -11.86 -8.80 -14.13
N GLN A 202 -12.78 -7.88 -14.40
CA GLN A 202 -13.10 -6.78 -13.48
C GLN A 202 -13.68 -7.30 -12.16
N THR A 203 -14.57 -8.28 -12.21
CA THR A 203 -15.12 -8.93 -11.00
C THR A 203 -13.99 -9.45 -10.11
N THR A 204 -13.04 -10.18 -10.69
CA THR A 204 -11.91 -10.74 -9.93
C THR A 204 -11.01 -9.64 -9.38
N VAL A 205 -10.69 -8.62 -10.18
CA VAL A 205 -9.88 -7.48 -9.75
C VAL A 205 -10.52 -6.76 -8.58
N TYR A 206 -11.80 -6.39 -8.68
CA TYR A 206 -12.49 -5.65 -7.62
C TYR A 206 -12.65 -6.49 -6.35
N LEU A 207 -12.98 -7.78 -6.47
CA LEU A 207 -13.09 -8.66 -5.30
C LEU A 207 -11.74 -8.83 -4.60
N ALA A 208 -10.66 -9.02 -5.35
CA ALA A 208 -9.32 -9.16 -4.79
C ALA A 208 -8.86 -7.89 -4.07
N HIS A 209 -9.13 -6.71 -4.66
CA HIS A 209 -8.81 -5.44 -4.04
C HIS A 209 -9.72 -5.06 -2.86
N LEU A 210 -10.98 -5.51 -2.88
CA LEU A 210 -11.88 -5.39 -1.73
C LEU A 210 -11.32 -6.19 -0.55
N VAL A 211 -10.93 -7.46 -0.77
CA VAL A 211 -10.30 -8.30 0.26
C VAL A 211 -9.00 -7.68 0.78
N PHE A 212 -8.14 -7.20 -0.12
CA PHE A 212 -6.93 -6.45 0.26
C PHE A 212 -7.27 -5.29 1.19
N GLY A 213 -8.20 -4.43 0.76
CA GLY A 213 -8.62 -3.24 1.49
C GLY A 213 -9.17 -3.57 2.87
N LEU A 214 -10.07 -4.56 2.97
CA LEU A 214 -10.65 -5.01 4.24
C LEU A 214 -9.58 -5.47 5.23
N ILE A 215 -8.66 -6.33 4.79
CA ILE A 215 -7.57 -6.85 5.63
C ILE A 215 -6.63 -5.70 6.05
N LEU A 216 -6.17 -4.90 5.10
CA LEU A 216 -5.28 -3.77 5.35
C LEU A 216 -5.89 -2.80 6.38
N GLY A 217 -7.12 -2.36 6.13
CA GLY A 217 -7.83 -1.42 6.99
C GLY A 217 -8.05 -1.96 8.41
N ALA A 218 -8.44 -3.22 8.54
CA ALA A 218 -8.61 -3.87 9.84
C ALA A 218 -7.28 -3.98 10.62
N LEU A 219 -6.20 -4.38 9.96
CA LEU A 219 -4.88 -4.51 10.59
C LEU A 219 -4.29 -3.15 10.99
N VAL A 220 -4.33 -2.16 10.11
CA VAL A 220 -3.85 -0.80 10.40
C VAL A 220 -4.69 -0.18 11.51
N HIS A 221 -6.01 -0.37 11.56
CA HIS A 221 -6.83 0.09 12.67
C HIS A 221 -6.45 -0.60 14.00
N ARG A 222 -6.29 -1.94 13.97
CA ARG A 222 -5.96 -2.73 15.15
C ARG A 222 -4.61 -2.35 15.76
N PHE A 223 -3.58 -2.20 14.93
CA PHE A 223 -2.19 -2.03 15.35
C PHE A 223 -1.67 -0.58 15.22
N GLY A 224 -2.42 0.31 14.57
CA GLY A 224 -2.04 1.68 14.24
C GLY A 224 -2.55 2.75 15.21
N SER A 225 -2.90 2.41 16.45
CA SER A 225 -3.46 3.34 17.45
C SER A 225 -2.62 4.61 17.74
N ARG A 226 -1.36 4.64 17.31
CA ARG A 226 -0.44 5.80 17.43
C ARG A 226 -0.09 6.44 16.08
N ILE A 227 -0.76 6.04 15.01
CA ILE A 227 -0.58 6.57 13.67
C ILE A 227 -1.74 7.54 13.44
N ALA A 228 -1.52 8.81 13.82
CA ALA A 228 -2.50 9.85 13.54
C ALA A 228 -2.64 10.01 12.01
N PRO A 229 -3.86 10.24 11.50
CA PRO A 229 -4.06 10.58 10.10
C PRO A 229 -3.29 11.84 9.70
N LEU A 230 -2.91 11.97 8.43
CA LEU A 230 -2.02 13.05 7.96
C LEU A 230 -2.54 14.46 8.27
N TRP A 231 -3.85 14.68 8.22
CA TRP A 231 -4.43 16.00 8.47
C TRP A 231 -4.25 16.48 9.91
N VAL A 232 -4.03 15.58 10.89
CA VAL A 232 -3.83 15.96 12.28
C VAL A 232 -2.54 16.77 12.48
N PRO A 233 -1.33 16.26 12.16
CA PRO A 233 -0.10 17.05 12.27
C PRO A 233 -0.08 18.27 11.36
N VAL A 234 -0.76 18.24 10.20
CA VAL A 234 -0.92 19.42 9.34
C VAL A 234 -1.69 20.52 10.05
N VAL A 235 -2.86 20.21 10.62
CA VAL A 235 -3.67 21.17 11.37
C VAL A 235 -2.93 21.67 12.62
N ASP A 236 -2.23 20.79 13.34
CA ASP A 236 -1.43 21.16 14.52
C ASP A 236 -0.34 22.19 14.17
N LEU A 237 0.34 22.01 13.02
CA LEU A 237 1.36 22.94 12.54
C LEU A 237 0.78 24.35 12.32
N PHE A 238 -0.36 24.44 11.63
CA PHE A 238 -1.03 25.72 11.33
C PHE A 238 -1.61 26.39 12.58
N ARG A 239 -2.24 25.63 13.48
CA ARG A 239 -2.84 26.20 14.70
C ARG A 239 -1.81 26.63 15.74
N GLY A 240 -0.56 26.15 15.64
CA GLY A 240 0.48 26.48 16.61
C GLY A 240 0.24 25.94 18.01
N VAL A 241 -0.70 25.00 18.15
CA VAL A 241 -1.04 24.38 19.41
C VAL A 241 0.09 23.40 19.76
N PRO A 242 0.87 23.64 20.83
CA PRO A 242 1.81 22.65 21.31
C PRO A 242 1.01 21.43 21.76
N ARG A 243 1.31 20.24 21.24
CA ARG A 243 0.80 18.99 21.81
C ARG A 243 1.22 18.94 23.28
N GLN A 244 0.29 19.19 24.19
CA GLN A 244 0.48 18.78 25.58
C GLN A 244 0.62 17.25 25.56
N GLY A 245 1.72 16.75 26.12
CA GLY A 245 2.05 15.33 26.19
C GLY A 245 1.08 14.58 27.11
N GLY A 246 -0.16 14.44 26.69
CA GLY A 246 -1.17 13.62 27.34
C GLY A 246 -1.24 12.30 26.61
N SER A 247 -0.56 11.28 27.13
CA SER A 247 -1.08 9.92 27.07
C SER A 247 -2.39 9.91 27.84
N GLY A 248 -3.46 10.42 27.22
CA GLY A 248 -4.81 10.36 27.76
C GLY A 248 -5.21 8.91 27.84
N ASN A 249 -4.99 8.30 29.02
CA ASN A 249 -5.84 7.24 29.50
C ASN A 249 -7.26 7.81 29.47
N PHE A 250 -8.03 7.46 28.44
CA PHE A 250 -9.47 7.50 28.51
C PHE A 250 -9.89 6.44 29.53
N SER A 251 -9.74 6.78 30.80
CA SER A 251 -10.34 6.06 31.91
C SER A 251 -11.84 6.24 31.78
N ASN A 252 -12.52 5.21 31.31
CA ASN A 252 -13.96 5.05 31.44
C ASN A 252 -14.30 5.20 32.93
N LYS A 253 -14.89 6.34 33.31
CA LYS A 253 -15.75 6.34 34.49
C LYS A 253 -17.09 5.72 34.06
N PRO A 254 -17.59 4.67 34.73
CA PRO A 254 -18.95 4.22 34.51
C PRO A 254 -19.88 5.33 35.00
N LEU A 255 -20.86 5.69 34.16
CA LEU A 255 -22.00 6.48 34.59
C LEU A 255 -22.91 5.53 35.37
N THR A 256 -22.86 5.62 36.69
CA THR A 256 -23.94 5.18 37.57
C THR A 256 -24.77 6.41 37.88
N GLU A 257 -25.99 6.43 37.35
CA GLU A 257 -27.25 6.85 38.00
C GLU A 257 -28.42 6.41 37.10
#